data_AF-K2C9N1-F1
#
_entry.id   AF-K2C9N1-F1
#
_cell.length_a   1.000
_cell.length_b   1.000
_cell.length_c   1.000
_cell.angle_alpha   90.00
_cell.angle_beta   90.00
_cell.angle_gamma   90.00
#
_symmetry.space_group_name_H-M   'P 1'
#
loop_
_entity.id
_entity.type
_entity.pdbx_description
1 polymer ?
#
loop_
_entity_poly.entity_id
_entity_poly.type
_entity_poly.pdbx_seq_one_letter_code
_entity_poly.pdbx_strand_id
1 'polypeptide(L)'
;MARLLSRPLGEFNEGEVKGLIVLLEENKKLWERIVHFQEENRRLKEQVNMLESLFEQFTSNSFFNSKKEFELWVAEHSSMFEKGMRVIHRNYTVTMPGGRKRRIDLLCQDRKGVLVAIQALFSPDPIQINEALELIDHLRANIEAFGSELTEGQYKAVGIRGMVIANYEKTDLVEQCLQRQVKLCLVKSGCLIDLLE
;
A
#
# COMPACT_ATOMS: atom_id res chain seq x y z
N MET A 1 -38.38 35.50 -11.17
CA MET A 1 -37.52 36.50 -10.47
C MET A 1 -37.08 37.65 -11.37
N ALA A 2 -36.58 37.44 -12.60
CA ALA A 2 -36.10 38.53 -13.47
C ALA A 2 -37.15 39.62 -13.81
N ARG A 3 -38.45 39.29 -13.86
CA ARG A 3 -39.55 40.26 -14.09
C ARG A 3 -39.87 41.17 -12.90
N LEU A 4 -39.47 40.80 -11.68
CA LEU A 4 -39.71 41.57 -10.46
C LEU A 4 -38.63 42.63 -10.25
N LEU A 5 -37.40 42.37 -10.70
CA LEU A 5 -36.26 43.28 -10.58
C LEU A 5 -36.22 44.36 -11.69
N SER A 6 -37.08 44.25 -12.71
CA SER A 6 -37.09 45.15 -13.87
C SER A 6 -38.18 46.24 -13.81
N ARG A 7 -39.01 46.27 -12.76
CA ARG A 7 -40.07 47.28 -12.61
C ARG A 7 -39.54 48.53 -11.90
N PRO A 8 -39.98 49.74 -12.29
CA PRO A 8 -39.66 50.97 -11.57
C PRO A 8 -40.16 50.91 -10.12
N LEU A 9 -39.35 51.38 -9.17
CA LEU A 9 -39.64 51.35 -7.72
C LEU A 9 -40.99 52.01 -7.35
N GLY A 10 -41.49 52.96 -8.16
CA GLY A 10 -42.77 53.63 -7.96
C GLY A 10 -44.02 52.79 -8.28
N GLU A 11 -43.86 51.61 -8.89
CA GLU A 11 -44.97 50.71 -9.22
C GLU A 11 -45.24 49.63 -8.17
N PHE A 12 -44.45 49.60 -7.09
CA PHE A 12 -44.58 48.61 -6.02
C PHE A 12 -45.53 49.11 -4.94
N ASN A 13 -46.43 48.23 -4.49
CA ASN A 13 -47.18 48.49 -3.28
C ASN A 13 -46.33 48.21 -2.03
N GLU A 14 -46.76 48.72 -0.88
CA GLU A 14 -46.01 48.61 0.39
C GLU A 14 -45.72 47.15 0.80
N GLY A 15 -46.62 46.22 0.49
CA GLY A 15 -46.45 44.79 0.77
C GLY A 15 -45.37 44.14 -0.11
N GLU A 16 -45.30 44.52 -1.38
CA GLU A 16 -44.27 44.04 -2.30
C GLU A 16 -42.89 44.59 -1.93
N VAL A 17 -42.80 45.86 -1.50
CA VAL A 17 -41.54 46.44 -0.99
C VAL A 17 -41.06 45.70 0.25
N LYS A 18 -41.95 45.41 1.21
CA LYS A 18 -41.62 44.61 2.40
C LYS A 18 -41.14 43.20 2.04
N GLY A 19 -41.78 42.55 1.06
CA GLY A 19 -41.35 41.24 0.55
C GLY A 19 -39.95 41.26 -0.09
N LEU A 20 -39.65 42.29 -0.89
CA LEU A 20 -38.31 42.47 -1.46
C LEU A 20 -37.23 42.70 -0.40
N ILE A 21 -37.54 43.46 0.65
CA ILE A 21 -36.62 43.68 1.78
C ILE A 21 -36.29 42.36 2.48
N VAL A 22 -37.30 41.52 2.75
CA VAL A 22 -37.08 40.19 3.37
C VAL A 22 -36.19 39.31 2.48
N LEU A 23 -36.44 39.27 1.17
CA LEU A 23 -35.62 38.50 0.23
C LEU A 23 -34.18 39.01 0.14
N LEU A 24 -33.96 40.33 0.24
CA LEU A 24 -32.61 40.91 0.31
C LEU A 24 -31.91 40.53 1.61
N GLU A 25 -32.63 40.51 2.73
CA GLU A 25 -32.08 40.12 4.02
C GLU A 25 -31.73 38.62 4.07
N GLU A 26 -32.57 37.75 3.49
CA GLU A 26 -32.27 36.33 3.33
C GLU A 26 -31.07 36.10 2.42
N ASN A 27 -30.98 36.81 1.29
CA ASN A 27 -29.81 36.74 0.41
C ASN A 27 -28.53 37.18 1.13
N LYS A 28 -28.58 38.25 1.93
CA LYS A 28 -27.45 38.69 2.74
C LYS A 28 -26.98 37.58 3.70
N LYS A 29 -27.91 36.96 4.44
CA LYS A 29 -27.61 35.85 5.37
C LYS A 29 -26.99 34.64 4.65
N LEU A 30 -27.51 34.29 3.47
CA LEU A 30 -26.95 33.22 2.64
C LEU A 30 -25.53 33.54 2.18
N TRP A 31 -25.28 34.79 1.78
CA TRP A 31 -23.98 35.23 1.33
C TRP A 31 -22.94 35.19 2.46
N GLU A 32 -23.29 35.68 3.65
CA GLU A 32 -22.44 35.59 4.85
C GLU A 32 -22.10 34.14 5.21
N ARG A 33 -23.06 33.23 5.10
CA ARG A 33 -22.86 31.80 5.35
C ARG A 33 -21.95 31.15 4.31
N ILE A 34 -22.09 31.51 3.03
CA ILE A 34 -21.20 31.02 1.96
C ILE A 34 -19.76 31.45 2.22
N VAL A 35 -19.54 32.71 2.57
CA VAL A 35 -18.19 33.22 2.88
C VAL A 35 -17.59 32.45 4.06
N HIS A 36 -18.39 32.21 5.12
CA HIS A 36 -17.92 31.42 6.27
C HIS A 36 -17.50 30.00 5.86
N PHE A 37 -18.32 29.31 5.07
CA PHE A 37 -17.98 27.97 4.58
C PHE A 37 -16.78 27.94 3.65
N GLN A 38 -16.57 28.98 2.83
CA GLN A 38 -15.39 29.08 1.98
C GLN A 38 -14.11 29.22 2.81
N GLU A 39 -14.16 30.03 3.88
CA GLU A 39 -13.02 30.21 4.80
C GLU A 39 -12.72 28.92 5.58
N GLU A 40 -13.75 28.24 6.08
CA GLU A 40 -13.60 26.94 6.76
C GLU A 40 -13.03 25.88 5.83
N ASN A 41 -13.49 25.82 4.57
CA ASN A 41 -12.97 24.91 3.57
C ASN A 41 -11.50 25.21 3.23
N ARG A 42 -11.11 26.49 3.14
CA ARG A 42 -9.70 26.88 2.99
C ARG A 42 -8.86 26.38 4.16
N ARG A 43 -9.32 26.58 5.39
CA ARG A 43 -8.63 26.10 6.61
C ARG A 43 -8.51 24.58 6.65
N LEU A 44 -9.56 23.85 6.25
CA LEU A 44 -9.53 22.39 6.17
C LEU A 44 -8.51 21.91 5.12
N LYS A 45 -8.44 22.56 3.95
CA LYS A 45 -7.42 22.25 2.94
C LYS A 45 -6.01 22.49 3.46
N GLU A 46 -5.77 23.58 4.18
CA GLU A 46 -4.47 23.85 4.81
C GLU A 46 -4.10 22.78 5.85
N GLN A 47 -5.08 22.31 6.65
CA GLN A 47 -4.87 21.21 7.60
C GLN A 47 -4.57 19.88 6.91
N VAL A 48 -5.25 19.58 5.81
CA VAL A 48 -4.98 18.38 4.99
C VAL A 48 -3.57 18.45 4.41
N ASN A 49 -3.18 19.57 3.81
CA ASN A 49 -1.84 19.74 3.25
C ASN A 49 -0.74 19.63 4.33
N MET A 50 -1.00 20.14 5.53
CA MET A 50 -0.08 19.99 6.66
C MET A 50 0.05 18.52 7.08
N LEU A 51 -1.06 17.79 7.16
CA LEU A 51 -1.05 16.35 7.44
C LEU A 51 -0.29 15.57 6.37
N GLU A 52 -0.53 15.86 5.10
CA GLU A 52 0.20 15.26 3.97
C GLU A 52 1.71 15.51 4.09
N SER A 53 2.12 16.75 4.37
CA SER A 53 3.53 17.10 4.58
C SER A 53 4.14 16.40 5.79
N LEU A 54 3.40 16.27 6.89
CA LEU A 54 3.84 15.50 8.06
C LEU A 54 3.98 14.01 7.71
N PHE A 55 3.03 13.43 6.98
CA PHE A 55 3.11 12.05 6.50
C PHE A 55 4.31 11.86 5.57
N GLU A 56 4.58 12.78 4.65
CA GLU A 56 5.78 12.73 3.79
C GLU A 56 7.06 12.74 4.63
N GLN A 57 7.15 13.61 5.65
CA GLN A 57 8.27 13.64 6.58
C GLN A 57 8.41 12.33 7.38
N PHE A 58 7.30 11.72 7.81
CA PHE A 58 7.32 10.40 8.44
C PHE A 58 7.68 9.28 7.47
N THR A 59 7.28 9.35 6.20
CA THR A 59 7.62 8.35 5.17
C THR A 59 9.08 8.45 4.71
N SER A 60 9.71 9.62 4.86
CA SER A 60 11.14 9.82 4.56
C SER A 60 12.06 9.15 5.59
N ASN A 61 11.55 8.89 6.81
CA ASN A 61 12.22 8.06 7.81
C ASN A 61 11.64 6.64 7.76
N SER A 62 12.49 5.63 7.50
CA SER A 62 12.07 4.23 7.51
C SER A 62 11.36 3.91 8.84
N PHE A 63 10.07 3.54 8.77
CA PHE A 63 9.27 3.09 9.92
C PHE A 63 9.97 1.99 10.73
N PHE A 64 10.77 1.18 10.06
CA PHE A 64 11.61 0.17 10.69
C PHE A 64 13.00 0.76 10.95
N ASN A 65 13.45 0.68 12.19
CA ASN A 65 14.76 1.17 12.64
C ASN A 65 15.88 0.18 12.28
N SER A 66 15.53 -1.07 11.93
CA SER A 66 16.50 -2.10 11.56
C SER A 66 15.92 -3.16 10.64
N LYS A 67 16.80 -3.85 9.90
CA LYS A 67 16.44 -5.05 9.11
C LYS A 67 15.73 -6.11 9.95
N LYS A 68 16.18 -6.34 11.18
CA LYS A 68 15.60 -7.34 12.08
C LYS A 68 14.15 -7.00 12.46
N GLU A 69 13.88 -5.73 12.72
CA GLU A 69 12.54 -5.24 13.02
C GLU A 69 11.61 -5.43 11.82
N PHE A 70 12.11 -5.11 10.61
CA PHE A 70 11.37 -5.33 9.37
C PHE A 70 11.06 -6.82 9.12
N GLU A 71 12.06 -7.70 9.23
CA GLU A 71 11.89 -9.15 9.06
C GLU A 71 10.86 -9.72 10.06
N LEU A 72 10.92 -9.28 11.33
CA LEU A 72 9.97 -9.69 12.36
C LEU A 72 8.55 -9.23 12.01
N TRP A 73 8.38 -7.97 11.63
CA TRP A 73 7.09 -7.41 11.27
C TRP A 73 6.47 -8.16 10.09
N VAL A 74 7.25 -8.43 9.05
CA VAL A 74 6.82 -9.23 7.88
C VAL A 74 6.35 -10.63 8.30
N ALA A 75 7.07 -11.27 9.23
CA ALA A 75 6.74 -12.60 9.73
C ALA A 75 5.47 -12.65 10.59
N GLU A 76 5.15 -11.55 11.29
CA GLU A 76 3.96 -11.42 12.13
C GLU A 76 2.72 -11.01 11.31
N HIS A 77 2.92 -10.26 10.22
CA HIS A 77 1.86 -9.70 9.40
C HIS A 77 1.71 -10.41 8.05
N SER A 78 2.16 -11.67 7.95
CA SER A 78 2.15 -12.42 6.68
C SER A 78 0.76 -12.48 6.04
N SER A 79 -0.32 -12.50 6.84
CA SER A 79 -1.69 -12.51 6.34
C SER A 79 -2.14 -11.21 5.64
N MET A 80 -1.40 -10.11 5.80
CA MET A 80 -1.70 -8.83 5.15
C MET A 80 -1.32 -8.84 3.66
N PHE A 81 -0.31 -9.63 3.26
CA PHE A 81 0.16 -9.68 1.87
C PHE A 81 -0.71 -10.55 0.97
N GLU A 82 -1.28 -11.62 1.51
CA GLU A 82 -2.20 -12.48 0.76
C GLU A 82 -3.19 -13.20 1.69
N LYS A 83 -4.48 -13.15 1.32
CA LYS A 83 -5.57 -13.65 2.16
C LYS A 83 -5.54 -15.18 2.29
N GLY A 84 -5.41 -15.66 3.53
CA GLY A 84 -5.38 -17.09 3.84
C GLY A 84 -4.05 -17.77 3.52
N MET A 85 -2.98 -16.99 3.43
CA MET A 85 -1.62 -17.49 3.47
C MET A 85 -1.28 -17.97 4.89
N ARG A 86 -0.69 -19.16 5.00
CA ARG A 86 -0.22 -19.76 6.25
C ARG A 86 1.30 -19.91 6.22
N VAL A 87 1.99 -19.48 7.27
CA VAL A 87 3.42 -19.71 7.44
C VAL A 87 3.65 -21.18 7.81
N ILE A 88 4.54 -21.86 7.08
CA ILE A 88 4.99 -23.24 7.34
C ILE A 88 6.35 -23.20 8.05
N HIS A 89 7.31 -22.48 7.48
CA HIS A 89 8.65 -22.33 8.07
C HIS A 89 9.10 -20.88 8.08
N ARG A 90 9.93 -20.55 9.08
CA ARG A 90 10.69 -19.29 9.16
C ARG A 90 12.17 -19.62 9.04
N ASN A 91 12.94 -18.77 8.37
CA ASN A 91 14.39 -18.91 8.22
C ASN A 91 14.82 -20.27 7.63
N TYR A 92 14.10 -20.77 6.62
CA TYR A 92 14.37 -22.06 6.01
C TYR A 92 15.69 -22.01 5.23
N THR A 93 16.58 -22.98 5.44
CA THR A 93 17.87 -23.01 4.75
C THR A 93 17.82 -23.91 3.52
N VAL A 94 18.20 -23.37 2.37
CA VAL A 94 18.25 -24.04 1.07
C VAL A 94 19.71 -24.21 0.68
N THR A 95 20.06 -25.38 0.17
CA THR A 95 21.39 -25.63 -0.42
C THR A 95 21.33 -25.31 -1.90
N MET A 96 21.99 -24.22 -2.31
CA MET A 96 22.13 -23.80 -3.70
C MET A 96 23.14 -24.67 -4.46
N PRO A 97 23.16 -24.62 -5.80
CA PRO A 97 24.18 -25.27 -6.61
C PRO A 97 25.59 -24.83 -6.17
N GLY A 98 26.50 -25.80 -6.04
CA GLY A 98 27.84 -25.55 -5.50
C GLY A 98 27.93 -25.57 -3.96
N GLY A 99 26.89 -26.04 -3.27
CA GLY A 99 26.93 -26.29 -1.81
C GLY A 99 26.77 -25.05 -0.93
N ARG A 100 26.51 -23.88 -1.53
CA ARG A 100 26.26 -22.64 -0.78
C ARG A 100 24.91 -22.71 -0.10
N LYS A 101 24.85 -22.44 1.19
CA LYS A 101 23.58 -22.37 1.94
C LYS A 101 23.02 -20.95 1.88
N ARG A 102 21.74 -20.82 1.53
CA ARG A 102 20.98 -19.57 1.52
C ARG A 102 19.71 -19.72 2.33
N ARG A 103 19.14 -18.60 2.77
CA ARG A 103 17.99 -18.59 3.66
C ARG A 103 16.77 -18.02 2.95
N ILE A 104 15.63 -18.70 3.07
CA ILE A 104 14.30 -18.16 2.82
C ILE A 104 13.76 -17.61 4.13
N ASP A 105 13.36 -16.34 4.14
CA ASP A 105 12.87 -15.71 5.36
C ASP A 105 11.56 -16.33 5.82
N LEU A 106 10.58 -16.49 4.91
CA LEU A 106 9.35 -17.23 5.18
C LEU A 106 9.01 -18.17 4.04
N LEU A 107 8.64 -19.39 4.41
CA LEU A 107 7.98 -20.32 3.50
C LEU A 107 6.53 -20.44 3.93
N CYS A 108 5.64 -20.06 3.03
CA CYS A 108 4.21 -20.05 3.25
C CYS A 108 3.49 -20.99 2.30
N GLN A 109 2.22 -21.24 2.57
CA GLN A 109 1.30 -21.94 1.68
C GLN A 109 -0.01 -21.15 1.57
N ASP A 110 -0.50 -21.02 0.34
CA ASP A 110 -1.78 -20.39 0.07
C ASP A 110 -2.97 -21.36 0.24
N ARG A 111 -4.18 -20.84 0.07
CA ARG A 111 -5.42 -21.64 0.17
C ARG A 111 -5.53 -22.76 -0.86
N LYS A 112 -4.79 -22.68 -1.97
CA LYS A 112 -4.77 -23.68 -3.05
C LYS A 112 -3.68 -24.72 -2.83
N GLY A 113 -2.93 -24.63 -1.74
CA GLY A 113 -1.83 -25.55 -1.44
C GLY A 113 -0.53 -25.22 -2.16
N VAL A 114 -0.44 -24.09 -2.86
CA VAL A 114 0.78 -23.64 -3.55
C VAL A 114 1.74 -23.03 -2.52
N LEU A 115 3.02 -23.39 -2.61
CA LEU A 115 4.05 -22.83 -1.75
C LEU A 115 4.41 -21.41 -2.19
N VAL A 116 4.64 -20.52 -1.24
CA VAL A 116 5.07 -19.14 -1.48
C VAL A 116 6.36 -18.92 -0.72
N ALA A 117 7.45 -18.71 -1.47
CA ALA A 117 8.75 -18.34 -0.92
C ALA A 117 8.83 -16.82 -0.80
N ILE A 118 8.98 -16.32 0.43
CA ILE A 118 8.99 -14.90 0.74
C ILE A 118 10.40 -14.46 1.15
N GLN A 119 10.88 -13.39 0.53
CA GLN A 119 12.13 -12.70 0.88
C GLN A 119 11.84 -11.29 1.38
N ALA A 120 12.33 -10.96 2.57
CA ALA A 120 12.18 -9.65 3.19
C ALA A 120 13.44 -8.80 2.94
N LEU A 121 13.30 -7.78 2.10
CA LEU A 121 14.39 -6.91 1.66
C LEU A 121 14.33 -5.54 2.33
N PHE A 122 15.21 -5.33 3.32
CA PHE A 122 15.35 -4.04 4.01
C PHE A 122 16.41 -3.17 3.32
N SER A 123 15.98 -2.05 2.71
CA SER A 123 16.80 -1.12 1.94
C SER A 123 17.74 -1.84 0.96
N PRO A 124 17.20 -2.69 0.05
CA PRO A 124 18.02 -3.66 -0.66
C PRO A 124 19.02 -3.02 -1.59
N ASP A 125 20.22 -3.57 -1.65
CA ASP A 125 21.20 -3.28 -2.71
C ASP A 125 20.98 -4.20 -3.95
N PRO A 126 21.53 -3.85 -5.14
CA PRO A 126 21.35 -4.66 -6.34
C PRO A 126 21.83 -6.11 -6.24
N ILE A 127 22.80 -6.41 -5.37
CA ILE A 127 23.32 -7.77 -5.18
C ILE A 127 22.27 -8.58 -4.41
N GLN A 128 21.72 -8.03 -3.33
CA GLN A 128 20.68 -8.67 -2.52
C GLN A 128 19.42 -8.96 -3.33
N ILE A 129 19.03 -8.06 -4.23
CA ILE A 129 17.88 -8.25 -5.14
C ILE A 129 18.14 -9.48 -6.03
N ASN A 130 19.28 -9.51 -6.71
CA ASN A 130 19.63 -10.62 -7.58
C ASN A 130 19.72 -11.94 -6.81
N GLU A 131 20.38 -11.97 -5.65
CA GLU A 131 20.50 -13.17 -4.82
C GLU A 131 19.13 -13.70 -4.36
N ALA A 132 18.21 -12.82 -3.98
CA ALA A 132 16.86 -13.19 -3.57
C ALA A 132 16.06 -13.79 -4.73
N LEU A 133 16.15 -13.19 -5.91
CA LEU A 133 15.45 -13.64 -7.11
C LEU A 133 16.05 -14.95 -7.66
N GLU A 134 17.37 -15.10 -7.67
CA GLU A 134 18.04 -16.36 -8.04
C GLU A 134 17.65 -17.51 -7.12
N LEU A 135 17.52 -17.24 -5.81
CA LEU A 135 17.04 -18.23 -4.86
C LEU A 135 15.60 -18.67 -5.17
N ILE A 136 14.70 -17.72 -5.47
CA ILE A 136 13.31 -18.03 -5.85
C ILE A 136 13.26 -18.86 -7.14
N ASP A 137 14.03 -18.50 -8.15
CA ASP A 137 14.09 -19.23 -9.41
C ASP A 137 14.67 -20.64 -9.23
N HIS A 138 15.70 -20.77 -8.37
CA HIS A 138 16.25 -22.07 -8.01
C HIS A 138 15.20 -22.97 -7.35
N LEU A 139 14.40 -22.44 -6.44
CA LEU A 139 13.32 -23.18 -5.77
C LEU A 139 12.25 -23.62 -6.77
N ARG A 140 11.86 -22.74 -7.69
CA ARG A 140 10.90 -23.06 -8.76
C ARG A 140 11.40 -24.19 -9.64
N ALA A 141 12.69 -24.16 -10.02
CA ALA A 141 13.29 -25.20 -10.85
C ALA A 141 13.48 -26.54 -10.13
N ASN A 142 13.51 -26.57 -8.79
CA ASN A 142 13.81 -27.76 -7.99
C ASN A 142 12.68 -28.16 -7.02
N ILE A 143 11.43 -27.84 -7.39
CA ILE A 143 10.27 -28.06 -6.54
C ILE A 143 10.10 -29.52 -6.08
N GLU A 144 10.44 -30.50 -6.91
CA GLU A 144 10.29 -31.93 -6.58
C GLU A 144 11.24 -32.37 -5.45
N ALA A 145 12.49 -31.92 -5.51
CA ALA A 145 13.48 -32.18 -4.47
C ALA A 145 13.08 -31.49 -3.17
N PHE A 146 12.63 -30.24 -3.27
CA PHE A 146 12.26 -29.40 -2.13
C PHE A 146 10.97 -29.87 -1.42
N GLY A 147 9.93 -30.23 -2.19
CA GLY A 147 8.67 -30.72 -1.64
C GLY A 147 8.83 -32.03 -0.87
N SER A 148 9.74 -32.89 -1.33
CA SER A 148 10.08 -34.16 -0.67
C SER A 148 10.81 -33.93 0.65
N GLU A 149 11.78 -33.00 0.68
CA GLU A 149 12.59 -32.68 1.86
C GLU A 149 11.76 -32.00 2.97
N LEU A 150 10.86 -31.09 2.61
CA LEU A 150 10.08 -30.31 3.57
C LEU A 150 9.03 -31.09 4.34
N THR A 151 8.49 -32.15 3.73
CA THR A 151 7.24 -32.75 4.22
C THR A 151 7.33 -34.23 4.48
N GLU A 152 8.52 -34.83 4.35
CA GLU A 152 8.71 -36.29 4.42
C GLU A 152 7.73 -37.04 3.47
N GLY A 153 7.31 -36.38 2.39
CA GLY A 153 6.32 -36.89 1.43
C GLY A 153 4.84 -36.60 1.73
N GLN A 154 4.50 -35.81 2.76
CA GLN A 154 3.11 -35.51 3.13
C GLN A 154 2.44 -34.44 2.25
N TYR A 155 3.20 -33.54 1.64
CA TYR A 155 2.66 -32.53 0.72
C TYR A 155 3.22 -32.67 -0.69
N LYS A 156 2.33 -32.84 -1.67
CA LYS A 156 2.66 -32.58 -3.08
C LYS A 156 2.45 -31.09 -3.34
N ALA A 157 3.53 -30.31 -3.29
CA ALA A 157 3.48 -28.91 -3.68
C ALA A 157 3.14 -28.82 -5.19
N VAL A 158 2.01 -28.19 -5.52
CA VAL A 158 1.54 -28.03 -6.91
C VAL A 158 2.40 -27.01 -7.68
N GLY A 159 3.11 -26.13 -6.96
CA GLY A 159 3.95 -25.07 -7.51
C GLY A 159 4.62 -24.28 -6.39
N ILE A 160 5.62 -23.46 -6.75
CA ILE A 160 6.25 -22.46 -5.87
C ILE A 160 6.10 -21.08 -6.54
N ARG A 161 5.53 -20.12 -5.81
CA ARG A 161 5.52 -18.69 -6.18
C ARG A 161 6.57 -17.94 -5.37
N GLY A 162 7.16 -16.92 -5.98
CA GLY A 162 8.03 -15.97 -5.30
C GLY A 162 7.25 -14.74 -4.86
N MET A 163 7.57 -14.25 -3.67
CA MET A 163 7.13 -12.94 -3.18
C MET A 163 8.31 -12.21 -2.56
N VAL A 164 8.52 -10.96 -2.96
CA VAL A 164 9.50 -10.07 -2.36
C VAL A 164 8.75 -8.98 -1.61
N ILE A 165 9.13 -8.76 -0.36
CA ILE A 165 8.57 -7.72 0.48
C ILE A 165 9.69 -6.74 0.80
N ALA A 166 9.57 -5.51 0.31
CA ALA A 166 10.61 -4.50 0.47
C ALA A 166 10.08 -3.24 1.17
N ASN A 167 10.91 -2.63 2.01
CA ASN A 167 10.56 -1.37 2.67
C ASN A 167 10.95 -0.12 1.86
N TYR A 168 11.66 -0.31 0.75
CA TYR A 168 12.09 0.76 -0.13
C TYR A 168 11.87 0.36 -1.58
N GLU A 169 11.41 1.33 -2.36
CA GLU A 169 11.14 1.15 -3.77
C GLU A 169 12.37 1.52 -4.57
N LYS A 170 12.77 0.63 -5.48
CA LYS A 170 13.84 0.87 -6.46
C LYS A 170 13.33 0.43 -7.82
N THR A 171 13.59 1.22 -8.86
CA THR A 171 13.18 0.91 -10.23
C THR A 171 13.67 -0.47 -10.66
N ASP A 172 14.95 -0.77 -10.42
CA ASP A 172 15.55 -2.07 -10.72
C ASP A 172 14.85 -3.24 -10.02
N LEU A 173 14.38 -3.04 -8.78
CA LEU A 173 13.66 -4.07 -8.02
C LEU A 173 12.32 -4.38 -8.68
N VAL A 174 11.58 -3.33 -9.05
CA VAL A 174 10.27 -3.43 -9.72
C VAL A 174 10.42 -4.16 -11.05
N GLU A 175 11.37 -3.72 -11.89
CA GLU A 175 11.61 -4.31 -13.20
C GLU A 175 12.01 -5.79 -13.12
N GLN A 176 12.93 -6.14 -12.23
CA GLN A 176 13.38 -7.53 -12.09
C GLN A 176 12.30 -8.45 -11.52
N CYS A 177 11.49 -7.96 -10.57
CA CYS A 177 10.36 -8.74 -10.04
C CYS A 177 9.32 -9.03 -11.13
N LEU A 178 8.97 -8.02 -11.94
CA LEU A 178 8.05 -8.17 -13.06
C LEU A 178 8.58 -9.17 -14.10
N GLN A 179 9.84 -9.04 -14.52
CA GLN A 179 10.46 -9.93 -15.51
C GLN A 179 10.48 -11.39 -15.06
N ARG A 180 10.72 -11.65 -13.77
CA ARG A 180 10.78 -12.99 -13.19
C ARG A 180 9.44 -13.49 -12.63
N GLN A 181 8.36 -12.74 -12.86
CA GLN A 181 7.01 -13.06 -12.34
C GLN A 181 7.03 -13.31 -10.83
N VAL A 182 7.73 -12.46 -10.09
CA VAL A 182 7.81 -12.48 -8.61
C VAL A 182 6.95 -11.35 -8.10
N LYS A 183 6.01 -11.67 -7.20
CA LYS A 183 5.11 -10.68 -6.63
C LYS A 183 5.89 -9.71 -5.74
N LEU A 184 5.78 -8.42 -6.00
CA LEU A 184 6.43 -7.38 -5.18
C LEU A 184 5.40 -6.72 -4.27
N CYS A 185 5.72 -6.65 -2.98
CA CYS A 185 4.94 -5.95 -1.96
C CYS A 185 5.81 -4.85 -1.34
N LEU A 186 5.36 -3.60 -1.44
CA LEU A 186 6.07 -2.46 -0.85
C LEU A 186 5.45 -2.05 0.47
N VAL A 187 6.29 -1.84 1.49
CA VAL A 187 5.88 -1.45 2.85
C VAL A 187 6.62 -0.17 3.24
N LYS A 188 6.00 1.00 3.04
CA LYS A 188 6.47 2.26 3.67
C LYS A 188 5.44 2.61 4.76
N SER A 189 5.90 2.86 5.99
CA SER A 189 5.04 3.24 7.13
C SER A 189 4.18 2.14 7.78
N GLY A 190 4.58 0.88 7.73
CA GLY A 190 3.84 -0.23 8.38
C GLY A 190 2.48 -0.55 7.73
N CYS A 191 2.21 0.04 6.57
CA CYS A 191 1.07 -0.27 5.71
C CYS A 191 1.58 -0.81 4.38
N LEU A 192 0.83 -1.73 3.79
CA LEU A 192 1.07 -2.21 2.43
C LEU A 192 0.68 -1.10 1.45
N ILE A 193 1.63 -0.58 0.69
CA ILE A 193 1.41 0.55 -0.22
C ILE A 193 1.05 0.06 -1.62
N ASP A 194 1.68 -1.03 -2.08
CA ASP A 194 1.51 -1.46 -3.45
C ASP A 194 1.66 -2.98 -3.61
N LEU A 195 0.88 -3.52 -4.55
CA LEU A 195 0.83 -4.92 -4.94
C LEU A 195 0.96 -4.97 -6.46
N LEU A 196 2.16 -5.32 -6.93
CA LEU A 196 2.40 -5.61 -8.33
C LEU A 196 2.32 -7.14 -8.52
N GLU A 197 1.30 -7.59 -9.26
CA GLU A 197 1.06 -9.00 -9.62
C GLU A 197 1.63 -9.37 -10.98
#